data_AF-A0A350W077-F1
#
_entry.id   AF-A0A350W077-F1
#
_cell.length_a   1.000
_cell.length_b   1.000
_cell.length_c   1.000
_cell.angle_alpha   90.00
_cell.angle_beta   90.00
_cell.angle_gamma   90.00
#
_symmetry.space_group_name_H-M   'P 1'
#
loop_
_entity.id
_entity.type
_entity.pdbx_description
1 polymer ?
#
loop_
_entity_poly.entity_id
_entity_poly.type
_entity_poly.pdbx_seq_one_letter_code
_entity_poly.pdbx_strand_id
1 'polypeptide(L)'
;MGLIIFFVIWYFAYARNNPKIFSKLKKKKGLIIFILIALFFSNASGSLFSLSFGLGSLLIPAYVIYRIIKSISAPDETAKNKEFKKEAKEVRNSTIPKSEQLPNAVPKRIRIVEKFNDKYNLTLTPSQIQTIVDASYVSTDWEYLILSMQKEYQTIHQWYKAPIGGWLRVYLKVFDVQTVSSDMAQQKRICIDSFDQIFRSIDLTSYNTPAWDISRINNTYMTNFDDISFMMAYRFLEANGRKYTLGEVEILHTDDELSDLKKKYDAETAGAGIGAH
;
A
#
# COMPACT_ATOMS: atom_id res chain seq x y z
N MET A 1 19.27 39.83 -30.02
CA MET A 1 18.64 39.59 -31.34
C MET A 1 18.71 38.15 -31.85
N GLY A 2 19.87 37.47 -31.84
CA GLY A 2 20.01 36.12 -32.43
C GLY A 2 19.06 35.04 -31.91
N LEU A 3 18.77 35.00 -30.60
CA LEU A 3 17.83 34.04 -30.01
C LEU A 3 16.37 34.24 -30.44
N ILE A 4 15.95 35.48 -30.69
CA ILE A 4 14.61 35.80 -31.18
C ILE A 4 14.48 35.29 -32.62
N ILE A 5 15.49 35.55 -33.46
CA ILE A 5 15.53 35.08 -34.85
C ILE A 5 15.52 33.55 -34.89
N PHE A 6 16.32 32.87 -34.07
CA PHE A 6 16.34 31.42 -33.96
C PHE A 6 14.97 30.84 -33.53
N PHE A 7 14.32 31.45 -32.54
CA PHE A 7 12.99 31.04 -32.09
C PHE A 7 11.93 31.20 -33.18
N VAL A 8 11.99 32.30 -33.96
CA VAL A 8 11.08 32.54 -35.08
C VAL A 8 11.30 31.50 -36.19
N ILE A 9 12.56 31.23 -36.56
CA ILE A 9 12.91 30.20 -37.56
C ILE A 9 12.40 28.82 -37.09
N TRP A 10 12.67 28.43 -35.85
CA TRP A 10 12.18 27.16 -35.29
C TRP A 10 10.64 27.09 -35.23
N TYR A 11 9.98 28.21 -34.89
CA TYR A 11 8.53 28.28 -34.83
C TYR A 11 7.90 28.06 -36.20
N PHE A 12 8.39 28.75 -37.24
CA PHE A 12 7.86 28.64 -38.60
C PHE A 12 8.26 27.33 -39.29
N ALA A 13 9.50 26.85 -39.09
CA ALA A 13 9.99 25.65 -39.75
C ALA A 13 9.47 24.35 -39.10
N TYR A 14 9.29 24.32 -37.78
CA TYR A 14 9.05 23.06 -37.05
C TYR A 14 7.78 23.08 -36.18
N ALA A 15 7.57 24.12 -35.38
CA ALA A 15 6.49 24.13 -34.39
C ALA A 15 5.09 24.36 -34.99
N ARG A 16 4.98 25.14 -36.07
CA ARG A 16 3.72 25.43 -36.77
C ARG A 16 3.16 24.21 -37.51
N ASN A 17 4.04 23.38 -38.08
CA ASN A 17 3.65 22.22 -38.90
C ASN A 17 3.38 20.95 -38.07
N ASN A 18 3.68 20.98 -36.76
CA ASN A 18 3.43 19.87 -35.85
C ASN A 18 2.17 20.15 -34.97
N PRO A 19 1.02 19.49 -35.22
CA PRO A 19 -0.24 19.81 -34.52
C PRO A 19 -0.20 19.57 -33.00
N LYS A 20 0.59 18.59 -32.54
CA LYS A 20 0.82 18.33 -31.10
C LYS A 20 1.64 19.43 -30.43
N ILE A 21 2.59 20.02 -31.14
CA ILE A 21 3.47 21.09 -30.63
C ILE A 21 2.71 22.42 -30.64
N PHE A 22 1.97 22.69 -31.72
CA PHE A 22 1.19 23.90 -31.89
C PHE A 22 0.11 24.08 -30.82
N SER A 23 -0.62 23.00 -30.47
CA SER A 23 -1.65 23.05 -29.42
C SER A 23 -1.06 23.33 -28.02
N LYS A 24 0.11 22.77 -27.69
CA LYS A 24 0.84 23.04 -26.45
C LYS A 24 1.39 24.48 -26.41
N LEU A 25 1.88 25.02 -27.53
CA LEU A 25 2.30 26.42 -27.66
C LEU A 25 1.13 27.38 -27.51
N LYS A 26 -0.05 27.07 -28.09
CA LYS A 26 -1.26 27.90 -27.99
C LYS A 26 -1.70 28.08 -26.54
N LYS A 27 -1.64 27.02 -25.72
CA LYS A 27 -1.95 27.06 -24.28
C LYS A 27 -0.99 27.92 -23.45
N LYS A 28 0.25 28.13 -23.93
CA LYS A 28 1.29 28.90 -23.24
C LYS A 28 1.61 30.25 -23.90
N LYS A 29 0.75 30.74 -24.79
CA LYS A 29 0.96 31.98 -25.56
C LYS A 29 1.36 33.18 -24.70
N GLY A 30 0.70 33.40 -23.56
CA GLY A 30 0.99 34.53 -22.68
C GLY A 30 2.42 34.52 -22.13
N LEU A 31 2.91 33.35 -21.71
CA LEU A 31 4.26 33.19 -21.17
C LEU A 31 5.34 33.36 -22.26
N ILE A 32 5.05 32.91 -23.48
CA ILE A 32 5.96 33.08 -24.62
C ILE A 32 6.05 34.55 -25.05
N ILE A 33 4.91 35.24 -25.11
CA ILE A 33 4.86 36.68 -25.40
C ILE A 33 5.63 37.47 -24.33
N PHE A 34 5.45 37.14 -23.06
CA PHE A 34 6.19 37.76 -21.95
C PHE A 34 7.71 37.60 -22.09
N ILE A 35 8.19 36.39 -22.44
CA ILE A 35 9.63 36.14 -22.66
C ILE A 35 10.16 36.92 -23.88
N LEU A 36 9.39 37.00 -24.97
CA LEU A 36 9.79 37.77 -26.14
C LEU A 36 9.86 39.27 -25.84
N ILE A 37 8.93 39.81 -25.07
CA ILE A 37 8.95 41.20 -24.59
C ILE A 37 10.17 41.44 -23.70
N ALA A 38 10.43 40.55 -22.73
CA ALA A 38 11.59 40.66 -21.85
C ALA A 38 12.92 40.61 -22.63
N LEU A 39 13.02 39.71 -23.62
CA LEU A 39 14.18 39.64 -24.51
C LEU A 39 14.31 40.88 -25.41
N PHE A 40 13.20 41.47 -25.86
CA PHE A 40 13.21 42.69 -26.65
C PHE A 40 13.71 43.90 -25.83
N PHE A 41 13.16 44.10 -24.62
CA PHE A 41 13.62 45.16 -23.71
C PHE A 41 15.07 44.99 -23.26
N SER A 42 15.54 43.75 -23.06
CA SER A 42 16.95 43.49 -22.72
C SER A 42 17.94 43.84 -23.84
N ASN A 43 17.49 43.90 -25.11
CA ASN A 43 18.32 44.32 -26.25
C ASN A 43 18.20 45.83 -26.54
N ALA A 44 17.18 46.52 -26.03
CA ALA A 44 16.94 47.95 -26.29
C ALA A 44 17.70 48.88 -25.32
N SER A 45 18.02 48.42 -24.12
CA SER A 45 18.81 49.16 -23.14
C SER A 45 20.31 49.00 -23.41
N GLY A 46 20.84 49.68 -24.42
CA GLY A 46 22.25 49.58 -24.83
C GLY A 46 23.29 50.22 -23.89
N SER A 47 22.95 50.75 -22.70
CA SER A 47 23.92 51.54 -21.94
C SER A 47 23.98 51.46 -20.41
N LEU A 48 23.21 50.60 -19.71
CA LEU A 48 23.26 50.62 -18.21
C LEU A 48 23.34 49.26 -17.50
N PHE A 49 23.51 48.15 -18.22
CA PHE A 49 23.58 46.82 -17.60
C PHE A 49 24.75 45.95 -18.10
N SER A 50 25.79 46.54 -18.70
CA SER A 50 26.87 45.78 -19.32
C SER A 50 27.90 45.17 -18.34
N LEU A 51 27.78 45.39 -17.03
CA LEU A 51 28.86 45.02 -16.08
C LEU A 51 28.49 44.10 -14.92
N SER A 52 27.21 43.71 -14.72
CA SER A 52 26.85 42.87 -13.57
C SER A 52 26.29 41.47 -13.87
N PHE A 53 25.91 41.12 -15.10
CA PHE A 53 25.31 39.80 -15.38
C PHE A 53 25.56 39.26 -16.80
N GLY A 54 26.80 39.36 -17.30
CA GLY A 54 27.17 38.92 -18.66
C GLY A 54 26.95 37.44 -18.99
N LEU A 55 26.72 36.59 -17.98
CA LEU A 55 26.38 35.18 -18.17
C LEU A 55 24.93 34.85 -17.80
N GLY A 56 24.33 35.53 -16.81
CA GLY A 56 22.97 35.25 -16.35
C GLY A 56 21.87 35.69 -17.33
N SER A 57 22.06 36.82 -18.02
CA SER A 57 21.03 37.42 -18.89
C SER A 57 20.75 36.59 -20.16
N LEU A 58 21.71 35.79 -20.62
CA LEU A 58 21.56 34.88 -21.76
C LEU A 58 21.26 33.44 -21.34
N LEU A 59 21.88 32.96 -20.26
CA LEU A 59 21.68 31.58 -19.79
C LEU A 59 20.28 31.36 -19.22
N ILE A 60 19.67 32.35 -18.55
CA ILE A 60 18.33 32.20 -17.98
C ILE A 60 17.27 32.07 -19.09
N PRO A 61 17.21 32.95 -20.11
CA PRO A 61 16.28 32.77 -21.22
C PRO A 61 16.55 31.49 -22.04
N ALA A 62 17.82 31.16 -22.29
CA ALA A 62 18.18 29.93 -23.02
C ALA A 62 17.79 28.66 -22.23
N TYR A 63 18.00 28.63 -20.92
CA TYR A 63 17.59 27.52 -20.05
C TYR A 63 16.07 27.38 -19.98
N VAL A 64 15.32 28.49 -19.91
CA VAL A 64 13.86 28.47 -19.94
C VAL A 64 13.34 27.94 -21.28
N ILE A 65 13.92 28.39 -22.41
CA ILE A 65 13.59 27.90 -23.75
C ILE A 65 13.92 26.41 -23.87
N TYR A 66 15.09 25.97 -23.41
CA TYR A 66 15.48 24.56 -23.37
C TYR A 66 14.50 23.72 -22.54
N ARG A 67 14.09 24.19 -21.35
CA ARG A 67 13.13 23.48 -20.49
C ARG A 67 11.75 23.37 -21.16
N ILE A 68 11.33 24.41 -21.89
CA ILE A 68 10.09 24.39 -22.66
C ILE A 68 10.18 23.36 -23.79
N ILE A 69 11.26 23.36 -24.57
CA ILE A 69 11.49 22.40 -25.67
C ILE A 69 11.56 20.97 -25.10
N LYS A 70 12.32 20.72 -24.04
CA LYS A 70 12.41 19.41 -23.38
C LYS A 70 11.05 18.92 -22.86
N SER A 71 10.22 19.82 -22.31
CA SER A 71 8.87 19.48 -21.86
C SER A 71 7.88 19.17 -23.00
N ILE A 72 8.20 19.61 -24.23
CA ILE A 72 7.40 19.38 -25.43
C ILE A 72 7.85 18.10 -26.14
N SER A 73 9.16 17.81 -26.12
CA SER A 73 9.78 16.65 -26.78
C SER A 73 9.83 15.38 -25.92
N ALA A 74 9.51 15.44 -24.63
CA ALA A 74 9.46 14.25 -23.79
C ALA A 74 8.32 13.30 -24.23
N PRO A 75 8.55 11.98 -24.33
CA PRO A 75 7.54 11.01 -24.74
C PRO A 75 6.34 10.97 -23.77
N ASP A 76 5.18 10.61 -24.32
CA ASP A 76 3.85 10.57 -23.67
C ASP A 76 3.74 9.63 -22.44
N GLU A 77 4.79 8.90 -22.07
CA GLU A 77 4.83 8.08 -20.84
C GLU A 77 4.57 8.90 -19.56
N THR A 78 4.99 10.17 -19.58
CA THR A 78 4.73 11.10 -18.46
C THR A 78 3.29 11.60 -18.40
N ALA A 79 2.51 11.49 -19.48
CA ALA A 79 1.10 11.89 -19.50
C ALA A 79 0.20 10.77 -18.95
N LYS A 80 0.39 9.52 -19.42
CA LYS A 80 -0.35 8.35 -18.91
C LYS A 80 -0.16 8.13 -17.42
N ASN A 81 1.08 8.19 -16.92
CA ASN A 81 1.35 8.09 -15.48
C ASN A 81 0.70 9.21 -14.66
N LYS A 82 0.42 10.36 -15.27
CA LYS A 82 -0.19 11.51 -14.60
C LYS A 82 -1.70 11.42 -14.55
N GLU A 83 -2.32 10.81 -15.58
CA GLU A 83 -3.75 10.46 -15.58
C GLU A 83 -4.03 9.33 -14.58
N PHE A 84 -3.25 8.24 -14.60
CA PHE A 84 -3.37 7.17 -13.60
C PHE A 84 -3.27 7.70 -12.16
N LYS A 85 -2.31 8.59 -11.87
CA LYS A 85 -2.18 9.22 -10.54
C LYS A 85 -3.34 10.15 -10.20
N LYS A 86 -4.02 10.75 -11.18
CA LYS A 86 -5.20 11.58 -10.95
C LYS A 86 -6.42 10.72 -10.66
N GLU A 87 -6.66 9.69 -11.46
CA GLU A 87 -7.77 8.75 -11.27
C GLU A 87 -7.67 8.07 -9.90
N ALA A 88 -6.49 7.56 -9.52
CA ALA A 88 -6.27 6.97 -8.20
C ALA A 88 -6.56 7.97 -7.07
N LYS A 89 -6.21 9.25 -7.25
CA LYS A 89 -6.46 10.31 -6.26
C LYS A 89 -7.94 10.70 -6.18
N GLU A 90 -8.67 10.65 -7.29
CA GLU A 90 -10.12 10.91 -7.32
C GLU A 90 -10.89 9.78 -6.63
N VAL A 91 -10.57 8.52 -6.96
CA VAL A 91 -11.13 7.33 -6.27
C VAL A 91 -10.83 7.37 -4.77
N ARG A 92 -9.62 7.76 -4.38
CA ARG A 92 -9.28 7.95 -2.96
C ARG A 92 -10.19 8.96 -2.27
N ASN A 93 -10.42 10.11 -2.91
CA ASN A 93 -11.20 11.19 -2.31
C ASN A 93 -12.69 10.89 -2.22
N SER A 94 -13.22 10.00 -3.07
CA SER A 94 -14.61 9.55 -2.99
C SER A 94 -14.83 8.44 -1.96
N THR A 95 -13.80 7.65 -1.65
CA THR A 95 -13.93 6.44 -0.82
C THR A 95 -13.53 6.67 0.65
N ILE A 96 -12.56 7.56 0.91
CA ILE A 96 -12.05 7.83 2.26
C ILE A 96 -12.26 9.32 2.61
N PRO A 97 -12.97 9.65 3.71
CA PRO A 97 -13.13 11.01 4.19
C PRO A 97 -11.77 11.70 4.36
N LYS A 98 -11.64 12.96 3.93
CA LYS A 98 -10.36 13.71 3.99
C LYS A 98 -9.73 13.74 5.40
N SER A 99 -10.55 13.71 6.45
CA SER A 99 -10.10 13.67 7.85
C SER A 99 -9.41 12.37 8.24
N GLU A 100 -9.71 11.28 7.54
CA GLU A 100 -9.16 9.95 7.77
C GLU A 100 -8.10 9.57 6.75
N GLN A 101 -7.75 10.44 5.80
CA GLN A 101 -6.73 10.13 4.79
C GLN A 101 -5.32 10.18 5.37
N LEU A 102 -4.46 9.27 4.90
CA LEU A 102 -3.06 9.26 5.28
C LEU A 102 -2.33 10.54 4.83
N PRO A 103 -1.33 11.00 5.61
CA PRO A 103 -0.48 12.12 5.19
C PRO A 103 0.10 11.88 3.80
N ASN A 104 0.09 12.89 2.93
CA ASN A 104 0.66 12.75 1.58
C ASN A 104 2.20 12.59 1.60
N ALA A 105 2.86 12.92 2.71
CA ALA A 105 4.31 12.83 2.84
C ALA A 105 4.76 11.37 3.04
N VAL A 106 5.54 10.86 2.09
CA VAL A 106 6.13 9.51 2.10
C VAL A 106 6.83 9.19 3.44
N PRO A 107 7.70 10.05 4.00
CA PRO A 107 8.39 9.74 5.26
C PRO A 107 7.45 9.57 6.45
N LYS A 108 6.28 10.22 6.44
CA LYS A 108 5.28 10.06 7.50
C LYS A 108 4.57 8.71 7.39
N ARG A 109 4.25 8.26 6.16
CA ARG A 109 3.66 6.93 5.92
C ARG A 109 4.63 5.81 6.30
N ILE A 110 5.91 5.95 5.94
CA ILE A 110 6.97 5.01 6.34
C ILE A 110 7.03 4.87 7.86
N ARG A 111 7.10 5.98 8.61
CA ARG A 111 7.15 5.95 10.08
C ARG A 111 5.95 5.27 10.72
N ILE A 112 4.77 5.32 10.10
CA ILE A 112 3.58 4.62 10.60
C ILE A 112 3.81 3.10 10.50
N VAL A 113 4.23 2.64 9.33
CA VAL A 113 4.49 1.21 9.08
C VAL A 113 5.66 0.71 9.92
N GLU A 114 6.76 1.47 10.03
CA GLU A 114 7.91 1.13 10.89
C GLU A 114 7.50 0.96 12.36
N LYS A 115 6.81 1.97 12.94
CA LYS A 115 6.35 1.88 14.32
C LYS A 115 5.45 0.69 14.57
N PHE A 116 4.56 0.38 13.62
CA PHE A 116 3.65 -0.75 13.74
C PHE A 116 4.38 -2.09 13.58
N ASN A 117 5.31 -2.16 12.64
CA ASN A 117 6.19 -3.30 12.40
C ASN A 117 6.97 -3.65 13.66
N ASP A 118 7.56 -2.66 14.33
CA ASP A 118 8.34 -2.87 15.55
C ASP A 118 7.44 -3.27 16.73
N LYS A 119 6.27 -2.62 16.86
CA LYS A 119 5.32 -2.89 17.95
C LYS A 119 4.76 -4.32 17.92
N TYR A 120 4.46 -4.84 16.73
CA TYR A 120 3.79 -6.14 16.56
C TYR A 120 4.68 -7.21 15.93
N ASN A 121 5.97 -6.91 15.75
CA ASN A 121 6.96 -7.80 15.15
C ASN A 121 6.47 -8.41 13.82
N LEU A 122 6.21 -7.55 12.83
CA LEU A 122 5.80 -7.97 11.48
C LEU A 122 6.99 -8.34 10.58
N THR A 123 8.24 -8.21 11.06
CA THR A 123 9.48 -8.60 10.35
C THR A 123 9.63 -8.01 8.93
N LEU A 124 9.00 -6.86 8.66
CA LEU A 124 9.10 -6.17 7.38
C LEU A 124 10.47 -5.50 7.24
N THR A 125 11.13 -5.76 6.12
CA THR A 125 12.35 -5.07 5.72
C THR A 125 12.05 -3.64 5.25
N PRO A 126 13.03 -2.71 5.30
CA PRO A 126 12.85 -1.35 4.80
C PRO A 126 12.36 -1.30 3.34
N SER A 127 12.80 -2.25 2.50
CA SER A 127 12.39 -2.33 1.09
C SER A 127 10.91 -2.71 0.91
N GLN A 128 10.40 -3.62 1.74
CA GLN A 128 8.99 -4.02 1.74
C GLN A 128 8.13 -2.89 2.30
N ILE A 129 8.59 -2.21 3.36
CA ILE A 129 7.91 -1.02 3.90
C ILE A 129 7.77 0.05 2.82
N GLN A 130 8.84 0.34 2.08
CA GLN A 130 8.81 1.29 0.97
C GLN A 130 7.81 0.85 -0.10
N THR A 131 7.79 -0.43 -0.46
CA THR A 131 6.84 -1.00 -1.44
C THR A 131 5.38 -0.83 -1.00
N ILE A 132 5.06 -1.11 0.27
CA ILE A 132 3.73 -0.92 0.86
C ILE A 132 3.31 0.55 0.78
N VAL A 133 4.22 1.45 1.15
CA VAL A 133 3.97 2.89 1.13
C VAL A 133 3.76 3.38 -0.31
N ASP A 134 4.56 2.97 -1.27
CA ASP A 134 4.40 3.35 -2.66
C ASP A 134 3.09 2.82 -3.25
N ALA A 135 2.73 1.58 -2.93
CA ALA A 135 1.47 0.97 -3.33
C ALA A 135 0.24 1.70 -2.75
N SER A 136 0.36 2.28 -1.55
CA SER A 136 -0.72 3.06 -0.93
C SER A 136 -1.09 4.37 -1.66
N TYR A 137 -0.30 4.81 -2.64
CA TYR A 137 -0.65 5.95 -3.49
C TYR A 137 -1.48 5.57 -4.72
N VAL A 138 -1.52 4.28 -5.06
CA VAL A 138 -2.17 3.77 -6.28
C VAL A 138 -3.25 2.73 -5.99
N SER A 139 -3.31 2.20 -4.77
CA SER A 139 -4.27 1.18 -4.35
C SER A 139 -4.95 1.58 -3.04
N THR A 140 -6.28 1.61 -3.05
CA THR A 140 -7.10 1.88 -1.86
C THR A 140 -6.89 0.82 -0.78
N ASP A 141 -6.73 -0.45 -1.14
CA ASP A 141 -6.54 -1.54 -0.16
C ASP A 141 -5.24 -1.39 0.64
N TRP A 142 -4.14 -1.02 -0.02
CA TRP A 142 -2.87 -0.70 0.63
C TRP A 142 -2.97 0.57 1.49
N GLU A 143 -3.74 1.57 1.06
CA GLU A 143 -4.03 2.75 1.89
C GLU A 143 -4.83 2.38 3.14
N TYR A 144 -5.86 1.54 3.03
CA TYR A 144 -6.61 1.02 4.17
C TYR A 144 -5.75 0.20 5.13
N LEU A 145 -4.79 -0.56 4.61
CA LEU A 145 -3.83 -1.29 5.44
C LEU A 145 -3.04 -0.31 6.32
N ILE A 146 -2.39 0.70 5.74
CA ILE A 146 -1.59 1.67 6.51
C ILE A 146 -2.49 2.49 7.46
N LEU A 147 -3.71 2.83 7.05
CA LEU A 147 -4.67 3.50 7.94
C LEU A 147 -5.01 2.66 9.16
N SER A 148 -5.15 1.36 8.99
CA SER A 148 -5.36 0.47 10.13
C SER A 148 -4.14 0.42 11.05
N MET A 149 -2.93 0.53 10.52
CA MET A 149 -1.70 0.59 11.32
C MET A 149 -1.56 1.88 12.13
N GLN A 150 -2.30 2.95 11.81
CA GLN A 150 -2.35 4.15 12.65
C GLN A 150 -3.21 3.97 13.91
N LYS A 151 -4.10 2.98 13.93
CA LYS A 151 -5.01 2.75 15.04
C LYS A 151 -4.30 2.01 16.17
N GLU A 152 -4.73 2.27 17.39
CA GLU A 152 -4.28 1.52 18.55
C GLU A 152 -5.17 0.30 18.76
N TYR A 153 -4.53 -0.85 18.88
CA TYR A 153 -5.20 -2.11 19.19
C TYR A 153 -4.68 -2.64 20.52
N GLN A 154 -5.60 -3.20 21.33
CA GLN A 154 -5.23 -3.89 22.57
C GLN A 154 -4.50 -5.20 22.26
N THR A 155 -4.95 -5.92 21.23
CA THR A 155 -4.32 -7.15 20.75
C THR A 155 -4.16 -7.13 19.23
N ILE A 156 -3.17 -7.84 18.72
CA ILE A 156 -2.94 -7.96 17.27
C ILE A 156 -4.13 -8.61 16.55
N HIS A 157 -4.90 -9.46 17.24
CA HIS A 157 -6.08 -10.11 16.66
C HIS A 157 -7.20 -9.14 16.28
N GLN A 158 -7.31 -8.00 16.98
CA GLN A 158 -8.26 -6.94 16.60
C GLN A 158 -7.89 -6.31 15.25
N TRP A 159 -6.59 -6.24 14.94
CA TRP A 159 -6.11 -5.76 13.65
C TRP A 159 -6.48 -6.73 12.52
N TYR A 160 -6.46 -8.05 12.76
CA TYR A 160 -6.84 -9.03 11.72
C TYR A 160 -8.31 -8.91 11.29
N LYS A 161 -9.21 -8.59 12.24
CA LYS A 161 -10.67 -8.57 12.04
C LYS A 161 -11.20 -7.39 11.21
N ALA A 162 -10.34 -6.55 10.64
CA ALA A 162 -10.81 -5.41 9.87
C ALA A 162 -11.58 -5.84 8.61
N PRO A 163 -12.51 -4.99 8.11
CA PRO A 163 -13.45 -5.36 7.05
C PRO A 163 -12.78 -5.79 5.73
N ILE A 164 -11.57 -5.31 5.47
CA ILE A 164 -10.84 -5.54 4.22
C ILE A 164 -9.43 -6.03 4.54
N GLY A 165 -9.00 -7.08 3.84
CA GLY A 165 -7.62 -7.54 3.83
C GLY A 165 -7.19 -8.28 5.09
N GLY A 166 -8.10 -8.92 5.83
CA GLY A 166 -7.72 -9.72 7.01
C GLY A 166 -6.68 -10.81 6.70
N TRP A 167 -6.81 -11.46 5.54
CA TRP A 167 -5.84 -12.43 5.01
C TRP A 167 -4.44 -11.81 4.80
N LEU A 168 -4.37 -10.57 4.32
CA LEU A 168 -3.12 -9.86 4.10
C LEU A 168 -2.43 -9.58 5.43
N ARG A 169 -3.19 -9.14 6.44
CA ARG A 169 -2.65 -8.84 7.78
C ARG A 169 -2.11 -10.08 8.47
N VAL A 170 -2.82 -11.19 8.34
CA VAL A 170 -2.36 -12.50 8.83
C VAL A 170 -1.06 -12.88 8.13
N TYR A 171 -1.03 -12.81 6.79
CA TYR A 171 0.17 -13.09 6.02
C TYR A 171 1.37 -12.23 6.47
N LEU A 172 1.15 -10.92 6.64
CA LEU A 172 2.20 -10.00 7.06
C LEU A 172 2.73 -10.23 8.48
N LYS A 173 1.95 -10.88 9.35
CA LYS A 173 2.32 -11.11 10.75
C LYS A 173 2.91 -12.50 10.99
N VAL A 174 2.43 -13.49 10.25
CA VAL A 174 2.75 -14.89 10.48
C VAL A 174 4.04 -15.30 9.78
N PHE A 175 4.35 -14.74 8.61
CA PHE A 175 5.56 -15.10 7.87
C PHE A 175 6.72 -14.18 8.23
N ASP A 176 7.81 -14.77 8.71
CA ASP A 176 9.04 -14.02 9.00
C ASP A 176 9.79 -13.63 7.72
N VAL A 177 9.67 -14.45 6.67
CA VAL A 177 10.16 -14.16 5.33
C VAL A 177 8.97 -14.08 4.38
N GLN A 178 8.64 -12.85 3.99
CA GLN A 178 7.44 -12.54 3.22
C GLN A 178 7.78 -11.87 1.89
N THR A 179 6.95 -12.08 0.88
CA THR A 179 7.00 -11.31 -0.37
C THR A 179 5.87 -10.29 -0.38
N VAL A 180 6.22 -9.05 -0.72
CA VAL A 180 5.26 -7.94 -0.83
C VAL A 180 5.33 -7.34 -2.24
N SER A 181 4.20 -7.33 -2.93
CA SER A 181 4.02 -6.70 -4.24
C SER A 181 3.19 -5.43 -4.12
N SER A 182 3.47 -4.45 -4.98
CA SER A 182 2.64 -3.24 -5.10
C SER A 182 1.28 -3.52 -5.74
N ASP A 183 1.15 -4.59 -6.51
CA ASP A 183 -0.12 -5.00 -7.12
C ASP A 183 -0.91 -5.91 -6.15
N MET A 184 -2.11 -5.49 -5.77
CA MET A 184 -2.95 -6.22 -4.83
C MET A 184 -3.44 -7.56 -5.40
N ALA A 185 -3.66 -7.67 -6.72
CA ALA A 185 -4.07 -8.93 -7.33
C ALA A 185 -2.93 -9.95 -7.27
N GLN A 186 -1.70 -9.52 -7.56
CA GLN A 186 -0.51 -10.33 -7.40
C GLN A 186 -0.26 -10.68 -5.92
N GLN A 187 -0.40 -9.71 -5.00
CA GLN A 187 -0.25 -9.95 -3.57
C GLN A 187 -1.23 -11.02 -3.08
N LYS A 188 -2.49 -10.97 -3.53
CA LYS A 188 -3.49 -11.98 -3.18
C LYS A 188 -3.07 -13.38 -3.64
N ARG A 189 -2.53 -13.51 -4.86
CA ARG A 189 -2.02 -14.79 -5.38
C ARG A 189 -0.86 -15.31 -4.53
N ILE A 190 0.11 -14.45 -4.21
CA ILE A 190 1.23 -14.79 -3.33
C ILE A 190 0.71 -15.33 -1.99
N CYS A 191 -0.25 -14.65 -1.37
CA CYS A 191 -0.82 -15.12 -0.10
C CYS A 191 -1.53 -16.48 -0.26
N ILE A 192 -2.30 -16.67 -1.33
CA ILE A 192 -2.94 -17.97 -1.63
C ILE A 192 -1.87 -19.06 -1.74
N ASP A 193 -0.85 -18.85 -2.56
CA ASP A 193 0.18 -19.86 -2.82
C ASP A 193 0.99 -20.18 -1.56
N SER A 194 1.37 -19.16 -0.77
CA SER A 194 2.10 -19.36 0.49
C SER A 194 1.27 -20.12 1.52
N PHE A 195 -0.01 -19.78 1.71
CA PHE A 195 -0.87 -20.54 2.61
C PHE A 195 -1.13 -21.95 2.06
N ASP A 196 -1.43 -22.09 0.77
CA ASP A 196 -1.71 -23.38 0.12
C ASP A 196 -0.52 -24.36 0.26
N GLN A 197 0.72 -23.87 0.15
CA GLN A 197 1.93 -24.66 0.37
C GLN A 197 1.98 -25.25 1.78
N ILE A 198 1.68 -24.43 2.80
CA ILE A 198 1.64 -24.88 4.18
C ILE A 198 0.55 -25.93 4.34
N PHE A 199 -0.69 -25.61 4.01
CA PHE A 199 -1.85 -26.48 4.26
C PHE A 199 -1.83 -27.78 3.45
N ARG A 200 -1.18 -27.84 2.28
CA ARG A 200 -0.99 -29.09 1.52
C ARG A 200 -0.02 -30.06 2.16
N SER A 201 0.98 -29.52 2.85
CA SER A 201 2.07 -30.33 3.39
C SER A 201 1.75 -31.00 4.72
N ILE A 202 0.67 -30.58 5.37
CA ILE A 202 0.27 -31.06 6.69
C ILE A 202 -0.91 -31.97 6.50
N ASP A 203 -0.80 -33.17 7.07
CA ASP A 203 -1.96 -34.02 7.27
C ASP A 203 -2.72 -33.51 8.50
N LEU A 204 -3.65 -32.61 8.24
CA LEU A 204 -4.55 -32.06 9.26
C LEU A 204 -5.55 -33.10 9.78
N THR A 205 -5.63 -34.31 9.19
CA THR A 205 -6.54 -35.38 9.61
C THR A 205 -5.97 -36.30 10.68
N SER A 206 -4.66 -36.28 10.88
CA SER A 206 -4.04 -37.03 11.98
C SER A 206 -4.49 -36.44 13.31
N TYR A 207 -4.99 -37.29 14.23
CA TYR A 207 -5.60 -37.02 15.55
C TYR A 207 -4.82 -36.09 16.50
N ASN A 208 -4.50 -34.89 16.07
CA ASN A 208 -3.75 -33.89 16.80
C ASN A 208 -4.66 -32.71 17.10
N THR A 209 -4.53 -32.17 18.30
CA THR A 209 -5.22 -30.92 18.63
C THR A 209 -4.70 -29.80 17.71
N PRO A 210 -5.53 -28.81 17.34
CA PRO A 210 -5.09 -27.69 16.48
C PRO A 210 -3.80 -27.00 16.95
N ALA A 211 -3.56 -26.98 18.25
CA ALA A 211 -2.34 -26.44 18.85
C ALA A 211 -1.05 -27.22 18.48
N TRP A 212 -1.13 -28.54 18.37
CA TRP A 212 0.02 -29.37 17.99
C TRP A 212 0.35 -29.21 16.51
N ASP A 213 -0.67 -29.15 15.65
CA ASP A 213 -0.50 -28.87 14.23
C ASP A 213 0.11 -27.49 14.00
N ILE A 214 -0.39 -26.45 14.70
CA ILE A 214 0.16 -25.09 14.62
C ILE A 214 1.63 -25.05 15.07
N SER A 215 1.98 -25.73 16.16
CA SER A 215 3.38 -25.80 16.62
C SER A 215 4.28 -26.47 15.57
N ARG A 216 3.83 -27.57 14.98
CA ARG A 216 4.55 -28.27 13.91
C ARG A 216 4.75 -27.39 12.69
N ILE A 217 3.71 -26.67 12.27
CA ILE A 217 3.75 -25.73 11.15
C ILE A 217 4.79 -24.65 11.40
N ASN A 218 4.70 -23.99 12.56
CA ASN A 218 5.59 -22.91 12.94
C ASN A 218 7.05 -23.34 12.93
N ASN A 219 7.34 -24.54 13.44
CA ASN A 219 8.69 -25.09 13.44
C ASN A 219 9.17 -25.49 12.04
N THR A 220 8.28 -26.03 11.18
CA THR A 220 8.64 -26.52 9.85
C THR A 220 8.82 -25.39 8.83
N TYR A 221 7.93 -24.40 8.88
CA TYR A 221 7.85 -23.31 7.91
C TYR A 221 8.42 -21.98 8.41
N MET A 222 8.93 -21.95 9.65
CA MET A 222 9.42 -20.72 10.29
C MET A 222 8.34 -19.63 10.29
N THR A 223 7.16 -20.01 10.75
CA THR A 223 5.99 -19.13 10.84
C THR A 223 5.56 -18.92 12.28
N ASN A 224 4.68 -17.94 12.49
CA ASN A 224 4.16 -17.54 13.79
C ASN A 224 2.62 -17.61 13.84
N PHE A 225 2.04 -18.72 13.39
CA PHE A 225 0.60 -18.95 13.48
C PHE A 225 0.17 -19.13 14.94
N ASP A 226 -1.01 -18.60 15.23
CA ASP A 226 -1.84 -18.89 16.40
C ASP A 226 -3.21 -19.41 15.92
N ASP A 227 -4.07 -19.86 16.83
CA ASP A 227 -5.36 -20.45 16.46
C ASP A 227 -6.21 -19.53 15.57
N ILE A 228 -6.18 -18.22 15.85
CA ILE A 228 -6.99 -17.23 15.13
C ILE A 228 -6.46 -17.01 13.72
N SER A 229 -5.16 -16.76 13.58
CA SER A 229 -4.48 -16.53 12.30
C SER A 229 -4.50 -17.78 11.43
N PHE A 230 -4.35 -18.97 12.03
CA PHE A 230 -4.46 -20.25 11.33
C PHE A 230 -5.86 -20.43 10.73
N MET A 231 -6.91 -20.25 11.55
CA MET A 231 -8.29 -20.36 11.07
C MET A 231 -8.66 -19.29 10.04
N MET A 232 -8.10 -18.08 10.16
CA MET A 232 -8.29 -17.04 9.15
C MET A 232 -7.63 -17.39 7.81
N ALA A 233 -6.43 -17.97 7.82
CA ALA A 233 -5.76 -18.45 6.62
C ALA A 233 -6.52 -19.62 5.98
N TYR A 234 -6.99 -20.57 6.79
CA TYR A 234 -7.82 -21.69 6.34
C TYR A 234 -9.10 -21.21 5.63
N ARG A 235 -9.88 -20.33 6.27
CA ARG A 235 -11.12 -19.77 5.68
C ARG A 235 -10.85 -18.97 4.42
N PHE A 236 -9.72 -18.26 4.36
CA PHE A 236 -9.31 -17.55 3.17
C PHE A 236 -9.02 -18.52 2.01
N LEU A 237 -8.31 -19.62 2.25
CA LEU A 237 -8.08 -20.66 1.25
C LEU A 237 -9.40 -21.30 0.78
N GLU A 238 -10.29 -21.63 1.71
CA GLU A 238 -11.59 -22.22 1.40
C GLU A 238 -12.44 -21.30 0.51
N ALA A 239 -12.49 -20.00 0.84
CA ALA A 239 -13.20 -18.99 0.04
C ALA A 239 -12.59 -18.79 -1.37
N ASN A 240 -11.34 -19.20 -1.59
CA ASN A 240 -10.69 -19.20 -2.91
C ASN A 240 -10.61 -20.61 -3.53
N GLY A 241 -11.41 -21.57 -3.06
CA GLY A 241 -11.59 -22.89 -3.68
C GLY A 241 -10.55 -23.94 -3.29
N ARG A 242 -9.71 -23.68 -2.28
CA ARG A 242 -8.74 -24.65 -1.72
C ARG A 242 -9.28 -25.20 -0.41
N LYS A 243 -9.74 -26.44 -0.42
CA LYS A 243 -10.30 -27.11 0.77
C LYS A 243 -9.31 -28.13 1.31
N TYR A 244 -9.15 -28.12 2.63
CA TYR A 244 -8.35 -29.08 3.36
C TYR A 244 -9.21 -29.67 4.47
N THR A 245 -9.09 -30.96 4.70
CA THR A 245 -9.82 -31.63 5.78
C THR A 245 -9.13 -31.30 7.10
N LEU A 246 -9.75 -30.47 7.93
CA LEU A 246 -9.34 -30.32 9.32
C LEU A 246 -9.73 -31.60 10.06
N GLY A 247 -8.84 -32.09 10.91
CA GLY A 247 -9.12 -33.22 11.79
C GLY A 247 -10.32 -32.91 12.65
N GLU A 248 -11.19 -33.90 12.81
CA GLU A 248 -12.27 -33.77 13.78
C GLU A 248 -11.62 -33.63 15.15
N VAL A 249 -11.74 -32.45 15.75
CA VAL A 249 -11.59 -32.34 17.19
C VAL A 249 -12.74 -33.17 17.73
N GLU A 250 -12.48 -34.43 18.09
CA GLU A 250 -13.25 -35.06 19.15
C GLU A 250 -13.10 -34.11 20.33
N ILE A 251 -14.08 -33.20 20.45
CA ILE A 251 -14.39 -32.58 21.72
C ILE A 251 -14.81 -33.79 22.55
N LEU A 252 -13.83 -34.45 23.18
CA LEU A 252 -14.05 -35.40 24.26
C LEU A 252 -15.18 -34.82 25.05
N HIS A 253 -16.33 -35.51 25.04
CA HIS A 253 -17.63 -35.07 25.53
C HIS A 253 -17.47 -34.35 26.87
N THR A 254 -17.17 -33.05 26.81
CA THR A 254 -17.01 -32.22 28.00
C THR A 254 -18.39 -31.94 28.56
N ASP A 255 -19.43 -32.18 27.76
CA ASP A 255 -20.82 -32.27 28.17
C ASP A 255 -21.05 -33.44 29.14
N ASP A 256 -20.36 -34.58 29.03
CA ASP A 256 -20.50 -35.70 29.97
C ASP A 256 -19.79 -35.41 31.30
N GLU A 257 -18.57 -34.84 31.25
CA GLU A 257 -17.86 -34.45 32.49
C GLU A 257 -18.54 -33.29 33.20
N LEU A 258 -19.04 -32.28 32.47
CA LEU A 258 -19.80 -31.16 33.04
C LEU A 258 -21.17 -31.63 33.56
N SER A 259 -21.83 -32.57 32.87
CA SER A 259 -23.05 -33.24 33.34
C SER A 259 -22.80 -34.03 34.62
N ASP A 260 -21.71 -34.78 34.69
CA ASP A 260 -21.36 -35.59 35.86
C ASP A 260 -20.90 -34.71 37.05
N LEU A 261 -20.18 -33.62 36.78
CA LEU A 261 -19.86 -32.59 37.78
C LEU A 261 -21.11 -31.89 38.29
N LYS A 262 -22.06 -31.56 37.40
CA LYS A 262 -23.35 -30.97 37.77
C LYS A 262 -24.20 -31.95 38.59
N LYS A 263 -24.26 -33.23 38.19
CA LYS A 263 -24.93 -34.29 38.96
C LYS A 263 -24.32 -34.47 40.35
N LYS A 264 -22.98 -34.45 40.46
CA LYS A 264 -22.30 -34.51 41.77
C LYS A 264 -22.61 -33.30 42.63
N TYR A 265 -22.58 -32.11 42.06
CA TYR A 265 -22.91 -30.87 42.77
C TYR A 265 -24.37 -30.83 43.23
N ASP A 266 -25.31 -31.23 42.37
CA ASP A 266 -26.74 -31.32 42.69
C ASP A 266 -27.02 -32.41 43.75
N ALA A 267 -26.26 -33.52 43.74
CA ALA A 267 -26.35 -34.57 44.76
C ALA A 267 -25.77 -34.13 46.12
N GLU A 268 -24.66 -33.41 46.13
CA GLU A 268 -24.06 -32.87 47.36
C GLU A 268 -24.91 -31.75 47.99
N THR A 269 -25.51 -30.89 47.17
CA THR A 269 -26.41 -29.83 47.64
C THR A 269 -27.77 -30.36 48.11
N ALA A 270 -28.28 -31.45 47.52
CA ALA A 270 -29.46 -32.15 48.01
C ALA A 270 -29.21 -32.93 49.33
N GLY A 271 -27.99 -33.44 49.55
CA GLY A 271 -27.59 -34.12 50.79
C GLY A 271 -27.39 -33.18 51.98
N ALA A 272 -27.00 -31.92 51.75
CA ALA A 272 -26.78 -30.93 52.80
C ALA A 272 -28.08 -30.30 53.36
N GLY A 273 -29.24 -30.57 52.75
CA GLY A 273 -30.54 -30.00 53.14
C GLY A 273 -31.36 -30.80 54.17
N ILE A 274 -30.91 -31.98 54.61
CA ILE A 274 -31.69 -32.85 55.53
C ILE A 274 -31.21 -32.76 56.99
N GLY A 275 -30.29 -31.83 57.31
CA GLY A 275 -29.68 -31.69 58.64
C GLY A 275 -29.95 -30.36 59.33
N ALA A 276 -31.16 -29.80 59.26
CA ALA A 276 -31.53 -28.64 60.09
C ALA A 276 -33.05 -28.63 60.37
N HIS A 277 -33.50 -29.53 61.24
CA HIS A 277 -34.73 -29.38 62.01
C HIS A 277 -34.50 -29.92 63.43
#